data_AF-A0A535JP30-F1
#
_entry.id   AF-A0A535JP30-F1
#
_cell.length_a   1.000
_cell.length_b   1.000
_cell.length_c   1.000
_cell.angle_alpha   90.00
_cell.angle_beta   90.00
_cell.angle_gamma   90.00
#
_symmetry.space_group_name_H-M   'P 1'
#
loop_
_entity.id
_entity.type
_entity.pdbx_description
1 polymer ?
#
loop_
_entity_poly.entity_id
_entity_poly.type
_entity_poly.pdbx_seq_one_letter_code
_entity_poly.pdbx_strand_id
1 'polypeptide(L)'
;MRRSCTLRSSTFPSGTAECLHAEASDRIATKRWRITIDDATYDVEARASMWAGGVRVLVNGSELARRGARESARRIIFPLGRHVATLVWITYGRGSTRYDLVVDGRSVTTGGQPRPPGHPDESLTTAWLLLIASVAILCGVLWFGAFPEIRLAAEGREVSGQVTGRHTESGRSTSYYLHYSFVDADGGARVALGRVAFETYRDARLGDPITVVYVPSAPGIQRPASYDERIWIALLVGMFGAILLSAVYMVWRARRVRSITAALADRAVRTRATVKRVSKEWGGQAMRINYHYDDAEGSTRWGRSPRLYAEEAAAYAPGSSATIAYDPNDPGNSIWIGTADPNATVWVAGSG
;
A
#
# COMPACT_ATOMS: atom_id res chain seq x y z
N MET A 1 15.78 18.70 -15.57
CA MET A 1 15.11 17.92 -16.64
C MET A 1 13.63 18.30 -16.66
N ARG A 2 13.19 19.01 -17.71
CA ARG A 2 11.79 19.41 -17.92
C ARG A 2 10.96 18.18 -18.30
N ARG A 3 9.83 17.94 -17.65
CA ARG A 3 8.84 16.95 -18.09
C ARG A 3 7.62 17.70 -18.63
N SER A 4 7.56 17.88 -19.94
CA SER A 4 6.38 18.40 -20.63
C SER A 4 5.28 17.35 -20.60
N CYS A 5 4.10 17.69 -20.07
CA CYS A 5 2.90 16.86 -20.19
C CYS A 5 2.09 17.41 -21.37
N THR A 6 2.15 16.74 -22.51
CA THR A 6 1.34 17.09 -23.69
C THR A 6 -0.05 16.49 -23.51
N LEU A 7 -1.06 17.33 -23.27
CA LEU A 7 -2.47 16.92 -23.35
C LEU A 7 -2.81 16.68 -24.83
N ARG A 8 -2.98 15.42 -25.24
CA ARG A 8 -3.62 15.06 -26.52
C ARG A 8 -5.04 14.58 -26.23
N SER A 9 -6.02 15.41 -26.53
CA SER A 9 -7.40 14.98 -26.78
C SER A 9 -8.20 16.12 -27.42
N SER A 10 -8.91 15.79 -28.51
CA SER A 10 -9.58 16.66 -29.48
C SER A 10 -10.85 17.37 -28.99
N THR A 11 -11.00 17.59 -27.67
CA THR A 11 -12.22 18.22 -27.13
C THR A 11 -11.99 18.92 -25.78
N PHE A 12 -10.86 19.63 -25.66
CA PHE A 12 -10.70 20.75 -24.72
C PHE A 12 -10.93 22.06 -25.50
N PRO A 13 -11.44 23.15 -24.92
CA PRO A 13 -11.07 24.47 -25.43
C PRO A 13 -9.53 24.52 -25.39
N SER A 14 -8.91 24.79 -26.53
CA SER A 14 -7.46 24.68 -26.75
C SER A 14 -6.64 25.28 -25.60
N GLY A 15 -6.04 24.44 -24.77
CA GLY A 15 -5.29 24.87 -23.60
C GLY A 15 -4.15 23.92 -23.26
N THR A 16 -2.96 24.47 -23.03
CA THR A 16 -1.79 23.73 -22.55
C THR A 16 -1.60 24.00 -21.05
N ALA A 17 -1.22 22.96 -20.30
CA ALA A 17 -0.91 23.08 -18.89
C ALA A 17 0.53 22.63 -18.64
N GLU A 18 1.35 23.52 -18.08
CA GLU A 18 2.74 23.23 -17.72
C GLU A 18 2.91 23.24 -16.19
N CYS A 19 3.36 22.12 -15.63
CA CYS A 19 3.76 22.06 -14.22
C CYS A 19 5.19 22.58 -14.09
N LEU A 20 5.34 23.76 -13.49
CA LEU A 20 6.63 24.36 -13.21
C LEU A 20 7.12 23.88 -11.82
N HIS A 21 8.44 23.67 -11.70
CA HIS A 21 9.12 23.02 -10.58
C HIS A 21 8.62 23.41 -9.18
N ALA A 22 8.69 22.47 -8.24
CA ALA A 22 8.53 22.75 -6.82
C ALA A 22 9.85 23.29 -6.25
N GLU A 23 9.84 24.52 -5.77
CA GLU A 23 10.96 25.13 -5.04
C GLU A 23 10.62 25.12 -3.55
N ALA A 24 11.46 24.48 -2.77
CA ALA A 24 11.38 24.49 -1.31
C ALA A 24 12.43 25.47 -0.80
N SER A 25 12.00 26.69 -0.44
CA SER A 25 12.80 27.50 0.48
C SER A 25 12.52 27.03 1.90
N ASP A 26 13.43 27.33 2.83
CA ASP A 26 13.54 26.77 4.19
C ASP A 26 12.25 26.81 5.06
N ARG A 27 11.15 27.42 4.59
CA ARG A 27 9.88 27.58 5.33
C ARG A 27 8.59 27.40 4.52
N ILE A 28 8.64 27.31 3.18
CA ILE A 28 7.44 27.29 2.32
C ILE A 28 7.65 26.35 1.14
N ALA A 29 6.77 25.35 0.99
CA ALA A 29 6.68 24.54 -0.21
C ALA A 29 5.79 25.25 -1.24
N THR A 30 6.33 25.55 -2.42
CA THR A 30 5.57 26.17 -3.50
C THR A 30 5.39 25.19 -4.66
N LYS A 31 4.16 25.06 -5.17
CA LYS A 31 3.86 24.35 -6.41
C LYS A 31 3.15 25.28 -7.38
N ARG A 32 3.56 25.26 -8.64
CA ARG A 32 3.10 26.19 -9.68
C ARG A 32 2.52 25.47 -10.88
N TRP A 33 1.39 25.95 -11.37
CA TRP A 33 0.75 25.51 -12.59
C TRP A 33 0.55 26.71 -13.50
N ARG A 34 0.97 26.58 -14.76
CA ARG A 34 0.59 27.51 -15.82
C ARG A 34 -0.47 26.85 -16.68
N ILE A 35 -1.61 27.48 -16.85
CA ILE A 35 -2.80 26.89 -17.52
C ILE A 35 -3.36 27.92 -18.48
N THR A 36 -3.67 27.51 -19.71
CA THR A 36 -4.41 28.34 -20.66
C THR A 36 -5.85 27.84 -20.75
N ILE A 37 -6.83 28.71 -20.48
CA ILE A 37 -8.26 28.42 -20.52
C ILE A 37 -8.97 29.61 -21.20
N ASP A 38 -9.84 29.35 -22.17
CA ASP A 38 -10.56 30.39 -22.95
C ASP A 38 -9.62 31.49 -23.49
N ASP A 39 -8.49 31.09 -24.07
CA ASP A 39 -7.43 31.97 -24.60
C ASP A 39 -6.75 32.90 -23.57
N ALA A 40 -7.08 32.76 -22.28
CA ALA A 40 -6.41 33.44 -21.18
C ALA A 40 -5.43 32.50 -20.47
N THR A 41 -4.21 32.99 -20.18
CA THR A 41 -3.22 32.23 -19.42
C THR A 41 -3.23 32.64 -17.96
N TYR A 42 -3.38 31.65 -17.08
CA TYR A 42 -3.38 31.79 -15.64
C TYR A 42 -2.14 31.13 -15.04
N ASP A 43 -1.52 31.83 -14.10
CA ASP A 43 -0.43 31.32 -13.30
C ASP A 43 -0.91 31.06 -11.87
N VAL A 44 -1.09 29.79 -11.52
CA VAL A 44 -1.63 29.37 -10.24
C VAL A 44 -0.50 28.84 -9.37
N GLU A 45 -0.35 29.41 -8.18
CA GLU A 45 0.65 28.99 -7.17
C GLU A 45 -0.04 28.52 -5.90
N ALA A 46 0.28 27.31 -5.45
CA ALA A 46 -0.04 26.82 -4.12
C ALA A 46 1.19 26.97 -3.22
N ARG A 47 1.08 27.78 -2.17
CA ARG A 47 2.12 27.97 -1.15
C ARG A 47 1.67 27.34 0.16
N ALA A 48 2.41 26.34 0.62
CA ALA A 48 2.11 25.64 1.86
C ALA A 48 3.21 25.89 2.89
N SER A 49 2.82 26.37 4.06
CA SER A 49 3.73 26.48 5.19
C SER A 49 3.82 25.13 5.91
N MET A 50 5.02 24.55 5.96
CA MET A 50 5.24 23.24 6.62
C MET A 50 5.00 23.30 8.13
N TRP A 51 5.14 24.46 8.76
CA TRP A 51 5.00 24.64 10.22
C TRP A 51 3.68 25.27 10.64
N ALA A 52 3.21 26.30 9.91
CA ALA A 52 1.95 26.97 10.21
C ALA A 52 0.72 26.20 9.69
N GLY A 53 0.93 25.11 8.93
CA GLY A 53 -0.08 24.20 8.40
C GLY A 53 -1.11 24.83 7.43
N GLY A 54 -0.90 26.09 7.05
CA GLY A 54 -1.78 26.81 6.14
C GLY A 54 -1.35 26.67 4.68
N VAL A 55 -2.35 26.61 3.79
CA VAL A 55 -2.17 26.60 2.34
C VAL A 55 -2.77 27.88 1.76
N ARG A 56 -2.01 28.57 0.90
CA ARG A 56 -2.45 29.76 0.17
C ARG A 56 -2.45 29.49 -1.32
N VAL A 57 -3.44 30.01 -2.01
CA VAL A 57 -3.58 29.95 -3.46
C VAL A 57 -3.40 31.36 -4.01
N LEU A 58 -2.43 31.52 -4.89
CA LEU A 58 -2.21 32.74 -5.64
C LEU A 58 -2.56 32.48 -7.11
N VAL A 59 -3.24 33.42 -7.76
CA VAL A 59 -3.50 33.40 -9.20
C VAL A 59 -2.96 34.70 -9.79
N ASN A 60 -2.10 34.59 -10.78
CA ASN A 60 -1.38 35.72 -11.39
C ASN A 60 -0.65 36.59 -10.35
N GLY A 61 -0.17 35.97 -9.28
CA GLY A 61 0.53 36.65 -8.17
C GLY A 61 -0.38 37.24 -7.09
N SER A 62 -1.70 37.26 -7.27
CA SER A 62 -2.66 37.74 -6.26
C SER A 62 -3.21 36.59 -5.41
N GLU A 63 -3.21 36.74 -4.08
CA GLU A 63 -3.80 35.74 -3.17
C GLU A 63 -5.32 35.74 -3.33
N LEU A 64 -5.88 34.64 -3.85
CA LEU A 64 -7.33 34.48 -4.03
C LEU A 64 -7.98 33.70 -2.90
N ALA A 65 -7.24 32.80 -2.26
CA ALA A 65 -7.78 31.98 -1.20
C ALA A 65 -6.69 31.54 -0.22
N ARG A 66 -7.08 31.42 1.05
CA ARG A 66 -6.22 30.95 2.13
C ARG A 66 -7.00 30.04 3.06
N ARG A 67 -6.34 28.98 3.54
CA ARG A 67 -6.89 28.09 4.57
C ARG A 67 -5.91 27.87 5.71
N GLY A 68 -6.44 27.79 6.94
CA GLY A 68 -5.67 27.54 8.16
C GLY A 68 -5.48 26.05 8.48
N ALA A 69 -4.52 25.74 9.36
CA ALA A 69 -4.12 24.37 9.74
C ALA A 69 -5.20 23.53 10.44
N ARG A 70 -6.22 24.16 11.02
CA ARG A 70 -7.27 23.48 11.82
C ARG A 70 -8.47 23.02 10.99
N GLU A 71 -8.52 23.37 9.71
CA GLU A 71 -9.61 22.96 8.82
C GLU A 71 -9.29 21.61 8.18
N SER A 72 -10.16 20.62 8.44
CA SER A 72 -9.99 19.22 8.00
C SER A 72 -10.20 19.02 6.50
N ALA A 73 -10.75 20.01 5.80
CA ALA A 73 -11.03 19.93 4.38
C ALA A 73 -9.75 20.15 3.55
N ARG A 74 -9.36 19.13 2.78
CA ARG A 74 -8.14 19.08 1.94
C ARG A 74 -8.31 19.76 0.56
N ARG A 75 -9.25 20.71 0.46
CA ARG A 75 -9.70 21.31 -0.81
C ARG A 75 -10.01 22.80 -0.71
N ILE A 76 -9.28 23.67 -1.41
CA ILE A 76 -9.62 25.10 -1.50
C ILE A 76 -10.30 25.34 -2.86
N ILE A 77 -11.55 25.79 -2.84
CA ILE A 77 -12.29 26.18 -4.04
C ILE A 77 -12.07 27.68 -4.26
N PHE A 78 -11.78 28.10 -5.48
CA PHE A 78 -11.55 29.50 -5.84
C PHE A 78 -11.97 29.76 -7.29
N PRO A 79 -12.40 30.99 -7.62
CA PRO A 79 -12.75 31.35 -8.99
C PRO A 79 -11.49 31.44 -9.87
N LEU A 80 -11.57 30.97 -11.11
CA LEU A 80 -10.52 31.08 -12.12
C LEU A 80 -11.13 31.55 -13.44
N GLY A 81 -11.21 32.87 -13.63
CA GLY A 81 -11.97 33.44 -14.75
C GLY A 81 -13.47 33.13 -14.62
N ARG A 82 -14.05 32.47 -15.63
CA ARG A 82 -15.45 32.00 -15.62
C ARG A 82 -15.61 30.58 -15.05
N HIS A 83 -14.49 29.93 -14.72
CA HIS A 83 -14.44 28.54 -14.28
C HIS A 83 -14.25 28.42 -12.78
N VAL A 84 -14.58 27.25 -12.23
CA VAL A 84 -14.37 26.96 -10.81
C VAL A 84 -13.15 26.06 -10.68
N ALA A 85 -12.13 26.57 -9.99
CA ALA A 85 -10.92 25.83 -9.70
C ALA A 85 -10.90 25.33 -8.24
N THR A 86 -10.31 24.17 -8.02
CA THR A 86 -10.14 23.55 -6.71
C THR A 86 -8.70 23.09 -6.55
N LEU A 87 -8.01 23.61 -5.54
CA LEU A 87 -6.74 23.07 -5.10
C LEU A 87 -7.01 21.91 -4.13
N VAL A 88 -6.60 20.71 -4.51
CA VAL A 88 -6.67 19.51 -3.66
C VAL A 88 -5.27 19.19 -3.17
N TRP A 89 -5.09 18.86 -1.89
CA TRP A 89 -3.83 18.29 -1.42
C TRP A 89 -4.01 16.99 -0.69
N ILE A 90 -3.15 16.03 -1.01
CA ILE A 90 -3.20 14.68 -0.50
C ILE A 90 -1.92 14.46 0.30
N THR A 91 -2.06 14.38 1.62
CA THR A 91 -0.98 13.95 2.49
C THR A 91 -0.91 12.43 2.49
N TYR A 92 0.17 11.89 1.93
CA TYR A 92 0.58 10.52 2.12
C TYR A 92 1.44 10.49 3.39
N GLY A 93 1.25 9.48 4.26
CA GLY A 93 2.01 9.36 5.51
C GLY A 93 3.53 9.55 5.31
N ARG A 94 4.22 9.98 6.38
CA ARG A 94 5.63 10.45 6.38
C ARG A 94 5.90 11.74 5.57
N GLY A 95 5.01 12.72 5.67
CA GLY A 95 5.32 14.11 5.29
C GLY A 95 5.32 14.43 3.79
N SER A 96 4.89 13.50 2.93
CA SER A 96 4.75 13.80 1.51
C SER A 96 3.34 14.30 1.20
N THR A 97 3.22 15.53 0.73
CA THR A 97 1.93 16.13 0.34
C THR A 97 1.92 16.40 -1.15
N ARG A 98 1.01 15.76 -1.87
CA ARG A 98 0.80 16.03 -3.31
C ARG A 98 -0.32 17.03 -3.47
N TYR A 99 0.02 18.18 -4.04
CA TYR A 99 -0.97 19.15 -4.48
C TYR A 99 -1.39 18.84 -5.90
N ASP A 100 -2.68 18.98 -6.18
CA ASP A 100 -3.25 18.89 -7.51
C ASP A 100 -4.25 20.01 -7.70
N LEU A 101 -4.25 20.58 -8.90
CA LEU A 101 -5.16 21.64 -9.28
C LEU A 101 -6.24 21.04 -10.15
N VAL A 102 -7.50 21.38 -9.88
CA VAL A 102 -8.66 20.78 -10.52
C VAL A 102 -9.51 21.90 -11.07
N VAL A 103 -9.72 21.95 -12.38
CA VAL A 103 -10.55 22.96 -13.05
C VAL A 103 -11.76 22.24 -13.64
N ASP A 104 -12.96 22.70 -13.30
CA ASP A 104 -14.24 22.12 -13.72
C ASP A 104 -14.32 20.60 -13.48
N GLY A 105 -13.81 20.18 -12.31
CA GLY A 105 -13.80 18.79 -11.88
C GLY A 105 -12.70 17.92 -12.48
N ARG A 106 -11.79 18.46 -13.31
CA ARG A 106 -10.66 17.72 -13.92
C ARG A 106 -9.31 18.15 -13.37
N SER A 107 -8.50 17.19 -12.96
CA SER A 107 -7.11 17.39 -12.53
C SER A 107 -6.26 17.94 -13.69
N VAL A 108 -5.56 19.04 -13.46
CA VAL A 108 -4.58 19.62 -14.38
C VAL A 108 -3.35 18.72 -14.51
N THR A 109 -3.02 17.94 -13.48
CA THR A 109 -1.85 17.05 -13.49
C THR A 109 -2.14 15.70 -14.18
N THR A 110 -3.38 15.19 -14.08
CA THR A 110 -3.71 13.81 -14.49
C THR A 110 -4.89 13.72 -15.47
N GLY A 111 -5.62 14.80 -15.72
CA GLY A 111 -6.84 14.82 -16.55
C GLY A 111 -8.07 14.17 -15.91
N GLY A 112 -7.91 13.34 -14.88
CA GLY A 112 -8.99 12.62 -14.19
C GLY A 112 -9.61 13.39 -13.02
N GLN A 113 -10.66 12.82 -12.42
CA GLN A 113 -11.24 13.38 -11.19
C GLN A 113 -10.32 13.11 -9.98
N PRO A 114 -10.03 14.14 -9.15
CA PRO A 114 -9.25 13.98 -7.92
C PRO A 114 -9.99 13.08 -6.94
N ARG A 115 -9.42 11.91 -6.60
CA ARG A 115 -9.99 10.99 -5.59
C ARG A 115 -9.19 11.04 -4.28
N PRO A 116 -9.81 10.74 -3.12
CA PRO A 116 -9.08 10.53 -1.88
C PRO A 116 -8.00 9.46 -2.09
N PRO A 117 -6.84 9.56 -1.41
CA PRO A 117 -5.78 8.57 -1.55
C PRO A 117 -6.32 7.15 -1.30
N GLY A 118 -5.99 6.26 -2.23
CA GLY A 118 -6.11 4.83 -2.02
C GLY A 118 -5.33 4.40 -0.77
N HIS A 119 -5.70 3.27 -0.16
CA HIS A 119 -4.86 2.72 0.88
C HIS A 119 -3.56 2.27 0.18
N PRO A 120 -2.41 2.22 0.88
CA PRO A 120 -1.15 1.78 0.28
C PRO A 120 -1.18 0.34 -0.28
N ASP A 121 -2.21 -0.44 0.04
CA ASP A 121 -2.51 -1.76 -0.53
C ASP A 121 -3.05 -1.72 -1.99
N GLU A 122 -3.48 -0.56 -2.47
CA GLU A 122 -4.03 -0.39 -3.82
C GLU A 122 -2.93 -0.15 -4.87
N SER A 123 -1.68 0.04 -4.45
CA SER A 123 -0.55 0.20 -5.37
C SER A 123 0.00 -1.16 -5.78
N LEU A 124 -0.01 -1.44 -7.08
CA LEU A 124 0.49 -2.71 -7.64
C LEU A 124 1.97 -2.91 -7.30
N THR A 125 2.76 -1.83 -7.30
CA THR A 125 4.19 -1.86 -6.98
C THR A 125 4.45 -2.22 -5.53
N THR A 126 3.72 -1.63 -4.56
CA THR A 126 3.85 -2.01 -3.15
C THR A 126 3.44 -3.46 -2.92
N ALA A 127 2.36 -3.93 -3.56
CA ALA A 127 1.92 -5.32 -3.46
C ALA A 127 3.00 -6.31 -3.95
N TRP A 128 3.64 -6.02 -5.10
CA TRP A 128 4.74 -6.85 -5.62
C TRP A 128 5.98 -6.82 -4.72
N LEU A 129 6.36 -5.66 -4.20
CA LEU A 129 7.52 -5.55 -3.30
C LEU A 129 7.31 -6.36 -2.01
N LEU A 130 6.11 -6.29 -1.43
CA LEU A 130 5.75 -7.09 -0.25
C LEU A 130 5.75 -8.59 -0.56
N LEU A 131 5.24 -9.00 -1.73
CA LEU A 131 5.27 -10.39 -2.17
C LEU A 131 6.72 -10.89 -2.26
N ILE A 132 7.58 -10.19 -3.00
CA ILE A 132 8.97 -10.57 -3.23
C ILE A 132 9.74 -10.63 -1.90
N ALA A 133 9.59 -9.60 -1.05
CA ALA A 133 10.24 -9.58 0.25
C ALA A 133 9.80 -10.76 1.13
N SER A 134 8.50 -11.07 1.14
CA SER A 134 7.96 -12.18 1.96
C SER A 134 8.46 -13.54 1.47
N VAL A 135 8.50 -13.76 0.15
CA VAL A 135 9.06 -15.00 -0.43
C VAL A 135 10.55 -15.12 -0.09
N ALA A 136 11.33 -14.05 -0.27
CA ALA A 136 12.77 -14.07 0.02
C ALA A 136 13.04 -14.41 1.50
N ILE A 137 12.29 -13.82 2.43
CA ILE A 137 12.44 -14.10 3.86
C ILE A 137 11.99 -15.53 4.18
N LEU A 138 10.87 -15.99 3.64
CA LEU A 138 10.40 -17.36 3.86
C LEU A 138 11.43 -18.38 3.36
N CYS A 139 11.98 -18.19 2.16
CA CYS A 139 13.05 -19.03 1.62
C CYS A 139 14.29 -19.00 2.52
N GLY A 140 14.69 -17.84 3.04
CA GLY A 140 15.79 -17.72 3.99
C GLY A 140 15.54 -18.48 5.29
N VAL A 141 14.36 -18.32 5.91
CA VAL A 141 13.98 -19.04 7.14
C VAL A 141 13.95 -20.55 6.92
N LEU A 142 13.41 -20.99 5.78
CA LEU A 142 13.38 -22.40 5.43
C LEU A 142 14.79 -22.95 5.21
N TRP A 143 15.64 -22.23 4.49
CA TRP A 143 17.01 -22.66 4.17
C TRP A 143 17.92 -22.71 5.39
N PHE A 144 17.94 -21.65 6.20
CA PHE A 144 18.87 -21.52 7.33
C PHE A 144 18.34 -22.11 8.65
N GLY A 145 17.02 -22.20 8.83
CA GLY A 145 16.41 -22.68 10.08
C GLY A 145 15.73 -24.02 9.94
N ALA A 146 14.70 -24.10 9.08
CA ALA A 146 13.84 -25.28 9.03
C ALA A 146 14.53 -26.52 8.44
N PHE A 147 15.35 -26.35 7.40
CA PHE A 147 15.98 -27.48 6.71
C PHE A 147 16.98 -28.24 7.60
N PRO A 148 17.90 -27.58 8.33
CA PRO A 148 18.71 -28.24 9.35
C PRO A 148 17.88 -28.99 10.40
N GLU A 149 16.78 -28.38 10.85
CA GLU A 149 15.91 -28.95 11.88
C GLU A 149 15.13 -30.18 11.39
N ILE A 150 14.64 -30.16 10.15
CA ILE A 150 14.00 -31.30 9.49
C ILE A 150 14.99 -32.46 9.35
N ARG A 151 16.24 -32.16 8.97
CA ARG A 151 17.29 -33.17 8.87
C ARG A 151 17.68 -33.74 10.23
N LEU A 152 17.79 -32.90 11.27
CA LEU A 152 17.97 -33.37 12.65
C LEU A 152 16.82 -34.25 13.11
N ALA A 153 15.57 -33.95 12.73
CA ALA A 153 14.42 -34.76 13.09
C ALA A 153 14.38 -36.12 12.35
N ALA A 154 14.83 -36.15 11.09
CA ALA A 154 14.76 -37.35 10.25
C ALA A 154 15.99 -38.26 10.34
N GLU A 155 17.18 -37.67 10.44
CA GLU A 155 18.48 -38.36 10.39
C GLU A 155 19.29 -38.22 11.69
N GLY A 156 18.79 -37.45 12.68
CA GLY A 156 19.54 -37.11 13.88
C GLY A 156 19.91 -38.33 14.72
N ARG A 157 21.16 -38.35 15.18
CA ARG A 157 21.66 -39.32 16.16
C ARG A 157 22.11 -38.60 17.41
N GLU A 158 21.78 -39.19 18.55
CA GLU A 158 22.23 -38.72 19.85
C GLU A 158 23.63 -39.26 20.17
N VAL A 159 24.49 -38.41 20.69
CA VAL A 159 25.82 -38.77 21.17
C VAL A 159 26.14 -37.98 22.43
N SER A 160 26.93 -38.59 23.32
CA SER A 160 27.47 -37.89 24.48
C SER A 160 28.66 -37.03 24.07
N GLY A 161 28.55 -35.73 24.30
CA GLY A 161 29.64 -34.77 24.21
C GLY A 161 30.11 -34.30 25.60
N GLN A 162 31.07 -33.38 25.61
CA GLN A 162 31.54 -32.71 26.81
C GLN A 162 31.54 -31.20 26.63
N VAL A 163 31.14 -30.48 27.68
CA VAL A 163 31.17 -29.01 27.69
C VAL A 163 32.62 -28.53 27.79
N THR A 164 33.07 -27.76 26.81
CA THR A 164 34.42 -27.21 26.75
C THR A 164 34.47 -25.72 27.11
N GLY A 165 33.33 -25.03 27.10
CA GLY A 165 33.27 -23.61 27.41
C GLY A 165 31.84 -23.08 27.47
N ARG A 166 31.71 -21.81 27.88
CA ARG A 166 30.42 -21.14 28.06
C ARG A 166 30.50 -19.73 27.50
N HIS A 167 29.44 -19.31 26.82
CA HIS A 167 29.36 -18.00 26.20
C HIS A 167 27.95 -17.42 26.38
N THR A 168 27.86 -16.13 26.67
CA THR A 168 26.59 -15.39 26.70
C THR A 168 26.63 -14.24 25.74
N GLU A 169 25.55 -14.08 25.00
CA GLU A 169 25.36 -12.94 24.11
C GLU A 169 24.21 -12.08 24.66
N SER A 170 24.48 -10.79 24.89
CA SER A 170 23.50 -9.86 25.45
C SER A 170 23.07 -8.83 24.41
N GLY A 171 21.76 -8.72 24.18
CA GLY A 171 21.15 -7.73 23.30
C GLY A 171 19.78 -7.28 23.85
N ARG A 172 18.73 -7.35 23.02
CA ARG A 172 17.34 -7.18 23.51
C ARG A 172 16.88 -8.32 24.45
N SER A 173 17.53 -9.48 24.33
CA SER A 173 17.37 -10.66 25.18
C SER A 173 18.73 -11.31 25.37
N THR A 174 18.96 -11.97 26.52
CA THR A 174 20.19 -12.73 26.76
C THR A 174 20.07 -14.12 26.16
N SER A 175 21.00 -14.48 25.29
CA SER A 175 21.13 -15.83 24.73
C SER A 175 22.30 -16.55 25.40
N TYR A 176 22.08 -17.81 25.76
CA TYR A 176 23.03 -18.65 26.46
C TYR A 176 23.56 -19.74 25.53
N TYR A 177 24.87 -19.87 25.44
CA TYR A 177 25.53 -20.83 24.57
C TYR A 177 26.57 -21.66 25.33
N LEU A 178 26.70 -22.92 24.96
CA LEU A 178 27.76 -23.81 25.42
C LEU A 178 28.67 -24.17 24.24
N HIS A 179 29.98 -24.09 24.47
CA HIS A 179 30.95 -24.77 23.63
C HIS A 179 31.04 -26.21 24.09
N TYR A 180 31.03 -27.16 23.17
CA TYR A 180 31.16 -28.57 23.48
C TYR A 180 31.91 -29.31 22.38
N SER A 181 32.47 -30.45 22.77
CA SER A 181 33.06 -31.40 21.84
C SER A 181 32.30 -32.72 21.85
N PHE A 182 32.25 -33.39 20.69
CA PHE A 182 31.68 -34.72 20.55
C PHE A 182 32.45 -35.50 19.48
N VAL A 183 32.30 -36.82 19.46
CA VAL A 183 32.89 -37.70 18.45
C VAL A 183 31.80 -38.06 17.44
N ASP A 184 32.05 -37.78 16.17
CA ASP A 184 31.14 -38.16 15.08
C ASP A 184 31.21 -39.66 14.78
N ALA A 185 30.32 -40.15 13.89
CA ALA A 185 30.24 -41.57 13.54
C ALA A 185 31.53 -42.10 12.88
N ASP A 186 32.34 -41.20 12.31
CA ASP A 186 33.61 -41.52 11.65
C ASP A 186 34.80 -41.49 12.64
N GLY A 187 34.53 -41.23 13.92
CA GLY A 187 35.56 -41.11 14.97
C GLY A 187 36.23 -39.74 15.05
N GLY A 188 35.77 -38.76 14.27
CA GLY A 188 36.28 -37.40 14.24
C GLY A 188 35.81 -36.58 15.45
N ALA A 189 36.75 -35.99 16.18
CA ALA A 189 36.43 -35.03 17.23
C ALA A 189 35.95 -33.71 16.61
N ARG A 190 34.72 -33.30 16.95
CA ARG A 190 34.11 -32.04 16.53
C ARG A 190 34.00 -31.11 17.72
N VAL A 191 34.25 -29.82 17.50
CA VAL A 191 33.95 -28.76 18.47
C VAL A 191 32.87 -27.89 17.87
N ALA A 192 31.83 -27.62 18.65
CA ALA A 192 30.71 -26.83 18.21
C ALA A 192 30.23 -25.86 19.30
N LEU A 193 29.43 -24.90 18.88
CA LEU A 193 28.74 -23.94 19.73
C LEU A 193 27.24 -24.19 19.55
N GLY A 194 26.51 -24.32 20.66
CA GLY A 194 25.07 -24.55 20.62
C GLY A 194 24.36 -23.70 21.67
N ARG A 195 23.21 -23.16 21.28
CA ARG A 195 22.33 -22.43 22.18
C ARG A 195 21.63 -23.42 23.12
N VAL A 196 21.48 -23.03 24.38
CA VAL A 196 20.83 -23.84 25.42
C VAL A 196 19.83 -23.01 26.23
N ALA A 197 18.94 -23.70 26.93
CA ALA A 197 18.08 -23.07 27.94
C ALA A 197 18.92 -22.47 29.09
N PHE A 198 18.39 -21.46 29.76
CA PHE A 198 19.08 -20.78 30.86
C PHE A 198 19.41 -21.74 32.01
N GLU A 199 18.49 -22.66 32.31
CA GLU A 199 18.65 -23.67 33.34
C GLU A 199 19.85 -24.58 33.03
N THR A 200 19.92 -25.10 31.79
CA THR A 200 21.06 -25.91 31.34
C THR A 200 22.36 -25.13 31.39
N TYR A 201 22.35 -23.87 30.97
CA TYR A 201 23.55 -23.02 31.00
C TYR A 201 24.07 -22.78 32.41
N ARG A 202 23.16 -22.49 33.35
CA ARG A 202 23.48 -22.20 34.75
C ARG A 202 24.10 -23.42 35.43
N ASP A 203 23.56 -24.59 35.15
CA ASP A 203 23.93 -25.83 35.83
C ASP A 203 25.18 -26.48 35.20
N ALA A 204 25.46 -26.22 33.92
CA ALA A 204 26.61 -26.78 33.21
C ALA A 204 27.96 -26.21 33.66
N ARG A 205 28.92 -27.12 33.87
CA ARG A 205 30.34 -26.85 34.17
C ARG A 205 31.22 -27.41 33.06
N LEU A 206 32.47 -26.96 33.00
CA LEU A 206 33.44 -27.50 32.04
C LEU A 206 33.72 -28.97 32.38
N GLY A 207 33.75 -29.82 31.34
CA GLY A 207 33.89 -31.27 31.45
C GLY A 207 32.59 -32.01 31.68
N ASP A 208 31.48 -31.32 31.97
CA ASP A 208 30.19 -31.98 32.18
C ASP A 208 29.70 -32.65 30.88
N PRO A 209 29.07 -33.84 30.98
CA PRO A 209 28.49 -34.51 29.84
C PRO A 209 27.28 -33.73 29.32
N ILE A 210 27.15 -33.65 27.99
CA ILE A 210 25.99 -33.05 27.31
C ILE A 210 25.50 -33.95 26.20
N THR A 211 24.18 -34.12 26.07
CA THR A 211 23.60 -34.87 24.95
C THR A 211 23.50 -33.96 23.74
N VAL A 212 24.15 -34.37 22.65
CA VAL A 212 24.18 -33.66 21.37
C VAL A 212 23.44 -34.49 20.34
N VAL A 213 22.55 -33.86 19.58
CA VAL A 213 21.93 -34.45 18.39
C VAL A 213 22.64 -33.90 17.17
N TYR A 214 23.13 -34.78 16.29
CA TYR A 214 23.78 -34.38 15.04
C TYR A 214 23.35 -35.24 13.86
N VAL A 215 23.55 -34.73 12.64
CA VAL A 215 23.26 -35.47 11.40
C VAL A 215 24.53 -36.19 10.94
N PRO A 216 24.58 -37.53 10.86
CA PRO A 216 25.80 -38.26 10.50
C PRO A 216 26.35 -37.93 9.12
N SER A 217 25.46 -37.74 8.13
CA SER A 217 25.85 -37.39 6.75
C SER A 217 26.34 -35.94 6.60
N ALA A 218 26.12 -35.09 7.62
CA ALA A 218 26.57 -33.70 7.66
C ALA A 218 26.77 -33.26 9.13
N PRO A 219 27.89 -33.64 9.78
CA PRO A 219 28.10 -33.42 11.22
C PRO A 219 28.09 -31.96 11.68
N GLY A 220 28.22 -31.01 10.74
CA GLY A 220 28.05 -29.58 11.01
C GLY A 220 26.61 -29.18 11.36
N ILE A 221 25.63 -30.01 11.02
CA ILE A 221 24.23 -29.85 11.44
C ILE A 221 24.05 -30.57 12.76
N GLN A 222 24.03 -29.80 13.84
CA GLN A 222 24.10 -30.33 15.19
C GLN A 222 23.50 -29.35 16.21
N ARG A 223 22.99 -29.86 17.32
CA ARG A 223 22.46 -29.05 18.43
C ARG A 223 22.51 -29.79 19.77
N PRO A 224 22.54 -29.08 20.91
CA PRO A 224 22.24 -29.68 22.20
C PRO A 224 20.79 -30.18 22.25
N ALA A 225 20.55 -31.34 22.87
CA ALA A 225 19.19 -31.90 22.99
C ALA A 225 18.26 -31.05 23.87
N SER A 226 18.82 -30.20 24.74
CA SER A 226 18.07 -29.38 25.70
C SER A 226 17.40 -28.14 25.11
N TYR A 227 17.52 -27.91 23.79
CA TYR A 227 17.03 -26.68 23.18
C TYR A 227 16.20 -26.97 21.92
N ASP A 228 14.96 -26.47 21.92
CA ASP A 228 13.99 -26.66 20.85
C ASP A 228 13.57 -25.33 20.22
N GLU A 229 14.05 -25.07 18.99
CA GLU A 229 13.68 -23.89 18.21
C GLU A 229 12.42 -24.09 17.37
N ARG A 230 11.84 -25.29 17.34
CA ARG A 230 10.74 -25.63 16.42
C ARG A 230 9.56 -24.70 16.58
N ILE A 231 9.21 -24.32 17.80
CA ILE A 231 8.08 -23.41 18.07
C ILE A 231 8.34 -22.04 17.43
N TRP A 232 9.56 -21.48 17.58
CA TRP A 232 9.89 -20.18 17.01
C TRP A 232 9.96 -20.22 15.48
N ILE A 233 10.54 -21.28 14.91
CA ILE A 233 10.57 -21.50 13.47
C ILE A 233 9.12 -21.62 12.93
N ALA A 234 8.27 -22.40 13.58
CA ALA A 234 6.87 -22.57 13.20
C ALA A 234 6.09 -21.24 13.26
N LEU A 235 6.29 -20.44 14.31
CA LEU A 235 5.69 -19.12 14.43
C LEU A 235 6.17 -18.16 13.33
N LEU A 236 7.47 -18.16 13.02
CA LEU A 236 8.04 -17.35 11.93
C LEU A 236 7.47 -17.77 10.57
N VAL A 237 7.46 -19.07 10.27
CA VAL A 237 6.89 -19.62 9.02
C VAL A 237 5.41 -19.26 8.91
N GLY A 238 4.63 -19.42 9.99
CA GLY A 238 3.22 -19.05 10.02
C GLY A 238 2.98 -17.56 9.76
N MET A 239 3.77 -16.70 10.40
CA MET A 239 3.72 -15.24 10.22
C MET A 239 4.01 -14.85 8.76
N PHE A 240 5.11 -15.34 8.18
CA PHE A 240 5.47 -15.02 6.80
C PHE A 240 4.52 -15.64 5.78
N GLY A 241 3.96 -16.82 6.05
CA GLY A 241 2.89 -17.42 5.25
C GLY A 241 1.64 -16.54 5.19
N ALA A 242 1.22 -15.97 6.32
CA ALA A 242 0.09 -15.04 6.36
C ALA A 242 0.35 -13.75 5.56
N ILE A 243 1.57 -13.19 5.67
CA ILE A 243 1.97 -12.00 4.89
C ILE A 243 1.97 -12.32 3.39
N LEU A 244 2.49 -13.48 2.98
CA LEU A 244 2.49 -13.92 1.59
C LEU A 244 1.07 -14.03 1.02
N LEU A 245 0.15 -14.66 1.76
CA LEU A 245 -1.25 -14.77 1.36
C LEU A 245 -1.91 -13.39 1.18
N SER A 246 -1.64 -12.46 2.10
CA SER A 246 -2.11 -11.07 1.99
C SER A 246 -1.56 -10.38 0.74
N ALA A 247 -0.27 -10.55 0.42
CA ALA A 247 0.34 -9.97 -0.77
C ALA A 247 -0.24 -10.56 -2.07
N VAL A 248 -0.45 -11.88 -2.14
CA VAL A 248 -1.13 -12.53 -3.27
C VAL A 248 -2.54 -11.97 -3.47
N TYR A 249 -3.31 -11.85 -2.38
CA TYR A 249 -4.64 -11.26 -2.43
C TYR A 249 -4.62 -9.81 -2.93
N MET A 250 -3.65 -8.99 -2.49
CA MET A 250 -3.48 -7.62 -2.99
C MET A 250 -3.18 -7.58 -4.50
N VAL A 251 -2.26 -8.41 -4.99
CA VAL A 251 -1.92 -8.48 -6.44
C VAL A 251 -3.12 -8.91 -7.26
N TRP A 252 -3.84 -9.96 -6.82
CA TRP A 252 -5.06 -10.43 -7.47
C TRP A 252 -6.12 -9.33 -7.52
N ARG A 253 -6.38 -8.66 -6.38
CA ARG A 253 -7.34 -7.55 -6.28
C ARG A 253 -6.95 -6.40 -7.22
N ALA A 254 -5.68 -6.00 -7.26
CA ALA A 254 -5.19 -4.92 -8.10
C ALA A 254 -5.31 -5.26 -9.61
N ARG A 255 -4.97 -6.50 -10.01
CA ARG A 255 -5.18 -6.99 -11.38
C ARG A 255 -6.66 -6.99 -11.75
N ARG A 256 -7.51 -7.48 -10.86
CA ARG A 256 -8.97 -7.50 -11.06
C ARG A 256 -9.53 -6.10 -11.26
N VAL A 257 -9.09 -5.11 -10.48
CA VAL A 257 -9.52 -3.71 -10.67
C VAL A 257 -9.08 -3.18 -12.04
N ARG A 258 -7.86 -3.49 -12.49
CA ARG A 258 -7.38 -3.07 -13.83
C ARG A 258 -8.16 -3.72 -14.96
N SER A 259 -8.44 -5.03 -14.89
CA SER A 259 -9.20 -5.72 -15.92
C SER A 259 -10.64 -5.20 -15.99
N ILE A 260 -11.27 -4.94 -14.84
CA ILE A 260 -12.59 -4.30 -14.77
C ILE A 260 -12.57 -2.92 -15.42
N THR A 261 -11.56 -2.11 -15.10
CA THR A 261 -11.45 -0.75 -15.67
C THR A 261 -11.24 -0.79 -17.18
N ALA A 262 -10.42 -1.71 -17.67
CA ALA A 262 -10.19 -1.90 -19.11
C ALA A 262 -11.46 -2.38 -19.83
N ALA A 263 -12.17 -3.36 -19.28
CA ALA A 263 -13.43 -3.84 -19.84
C ALA A 263 -14.50 -2.73 -19.87
N LEU A 264 -14.58 -1.93 -18.81
CA LEU A 264 -15.50 -0.79 -18.76
C LEU A 264 -15.11 0.34 -19.71
N ALA A 265 -13.83 0.50 -20.05
CA ALA A 265 -13.42 1.47 -21.06
C ALA A 265 -13.92 1.10 -22.46
N ASP A 266 -13.96 -0.20 -22.76
CA ASP A 266 -14.24 -0.72 -24.09
C ASP A 266 -15.75 -0.92 -24.35
N ARG A 267 -16.48 -1.45 -23.35
CA ARG A 267 -17.86 -1.96 -23.57
C ARG A 267 -18.86 -1.61 -22.47
N ALA A 268 -18.59 -0.61 -21.63
CA ALA A 268 -19.52 -0.28 -20.55
C ALA A 268 -20.87 0.25 -21.06
N VAL A 269 -21.94 -0.26 -20.46
CA VAL A 269 -23.30 0.28 -20.60
C VAL A 269 -23.59 1.20 -19.42
N ARG A 270 -24.14 2.38 -19.68
CA ARG A 270 -24.54 3.32 -18.63
C ARG A 270 -25.97 3.04 -18.20
N THR A 271 -26.20 3.06 -16.90
CA THR A 271 -27.53 2.91 -16.32
C THR A 271 -27.70 3.77 -15.07
N ARG A 272 -28.95 3.92 -14.65
CA ARG A 272 -29.31 4.60 -13.41
C ARG A 272 -29.15 3.62 -12.24
N ALA A 273 -28.43 4.06 -11.22
CA ALA A 273 -28.34 3.38 -9.94
C ALA A 273 -29.08 4.17 -8.87
N THR A 274 -29.61 3.46 -7.89
CA THR A 274 -30.26 4.01 -6.71
C THR A 274 -29.34 3.85 -5.52
N VAL A 275 -29.06 4.95 -4.84
CA VAL A 275 -28.18 4.99 -3.67
C VAL A 275 -28.86 4.30 -2.49
N LYS A 276 -28.25 3.25 -1.96
CA LYS A 276 -28.76 2.54 -0.77
C LYS A 276 -28.28 3.21 0.52
N ARG A 277 -26.98 3.47 0.59
CA ARG A 277 -26.33 3.94 1.83
C ARG A 277 -25.02 4.64 1.54
N VAL A 278 -24.81 5.77 2.22
CA VAL A 278 -23.49 6.40 2.34
C VAL A 278 -22.86 5.95 3.65
N SER A 279 -21.64 5.42 3.59
CA SER A 279 -20.89 4.92 4.74
C SER A 279 -19.53 5.58 4.83
N LYS A 280 -19.12 5.95 6.05
CA LYS A 280 -17.74 6.35 6.36
C LYS A 280 -16.83 5.13 6.28
N GLU A 281 -15.69 5.25 5.61
CA GLU A 281 -14.61 4.27 5.72
C GLU A 281 -13.78 4.50 6.99
N TRP A 282 -12.97 3.48 7.34
CA TRP A 282 -12.04 3.54 8.46
C TRP A 282 -11.17 4.80 8.36
N GLY A 283 -11.20 5.64 9.39
CA GLY A 283 -10.48 6.91 9.45
C GLY A 283 -11.32 8.14 9.12
N GLY A 284 -12.59 7.98 8.74
CA GLY A 284 -13.59 9.06 8.64
C GLY A 284 -13.36 10.08 7.52
N GLN A 285 -12.26 9.97 6.79
CA GLN A 285 -11.82 10.93 5.77
C GLN A 285 -12.33 10.59 4.36
N ALA A 286 -12.80 9.37 4.13
CA ALA A 286 -13.38 8.92 2.87
C ALA A 286 -14.79 8.38 3.10
N MET A 287 -15.68 8.67 2.16
CA MET A 287 -17.03 8.12 2.10
C MET A 287 -17.11 7.09 0.98
N ARG A 288 -17.97 6.10 1.15
CA ARG A 288 -18.38 5.17 0.10
C ARG A 288 -19.89 5.14 -0.01
N ILE A 289 -20.37 5.09 -1.24
CA ILE A 289 -21.77 4.93 -1.58
C ILE A 289 -22.00 3.48 -2.00
N ASN A 290 -22.90 2.80 -1.32
CA ASN A 290 -23.44 1.51 -1.74
C ASN A 290 -24.70 1.79 -2.56
N TYR A 291 -24.79 1.22 -3.75
CA TYR A 291 -25.90 1.44 -4.67
C TYR A 291 -26.40 0.10 -5.24
N HIS A 292 -27.60 0.11 -5.77
CA HIS A 292 -28.12 -0.97 -6.61
C HIS A 292 -28.57 -0.41 -7.96
N TYR A 293 -28.60 -1.25 -8.97
CA TYR A 293 -29.05 -0.91 -10.32
C TYR A 293 -29.58 -2.17 -10.99
N ASP A 294 -30.41 -2.02 -12.01
CA ASP A 294 -30.89 -3.13 -12.81
C ASP A 294 -30.01 -3.29 -14.06
N ASP A 295 -29.57 -4.52 -14.33
CA ASP A 295 -28.81 -4.86 -15.52
C ASP A 295 -29.72 -5.02 -16.76
N ALA A 296 -29.13 -5.27 -17.93
CA ALA A 296 -29.87 -5.41 -19.19
C ALA A 296 -30.87 -6.59 -19.17
N GLU A 297 -30.68 -7.56 -18.27
CA GLU A 297 -31.56 -8.71 -18.08
C GLU A 297 -32.66 -8.44 -17.04
N GLY A 298 -32.69 -7.23 -16.46
CA GLY A 298 -33.63 -6.84 -15.41
C GLY A 298 -33.28 -7.39 -14.02
N SER A 299 -32.09 -7.96 -13.84
CA SER A 299 -31.63 -8.43 -12.54
C SER A 299 -31.01 -7.29 -11.73
N THR A 300 -31.45 -7.13 -10.48
CA THR A 300 -30.90 -6.11 -9.58
C THR A 300 -29.50 -6.52 -9.10
N ARG A 301 -28.52 -5.68 -9.39
CA ARG A 301 -27.12 -5.82 -8.98
C ARG A 301 -26.76 -4.80 -7.91
N TRP A 302 -25.74 -5.13 -7.12
CA TRP A 302 -25.22 -4.28 -6.07
C TRP A 302 -23.80 -3.83 -6.43
N GLY A 303 -23.55 -2.54 -6.27
CA GLY A 303 -22.25 -1.94 -6.52
C GLY A 303 -21.80 -1.04 -5.40
N ARG A 304 -20.52 -0.69 -5.44
CA ARG A 304 -19.89 0.23 -4.48
C ARG A 304 -19.15 1.31 -5.24
N SER A 305 -19.30 2.54 -4.78
CA SER A 305 -18.54 3.66 -5.32
C SER A 305 -17.05 3.51 -4.96
N PRO A 306 -16.16 4.17 -5.71
CA PRO A 306 -14.83 4.48 -5.22
C PRO A 306 -14.93 5.33 -3.96
N ARG A 307 -13.79 5.58 -3.32
CA ARG A 307 -13.70 6.56 -2.24
C ARG A 307 -14.07 7.92 -2.78
N LEU A 308 -15.03 8.56 -2.12
CA LEU A 308 -15.47 9.92 -2.39
C LEU A 308 -15.08 10.80 -1.22
N TYR A 309 -14.91 12.09 -1.48
CA TYR A 309 -14.81 13.08 -0.41
C TYR A 309 -16.16 13.24 0.28
N ALA A 310 -16.15 13.68 1.54
CA ALA A 310 -17.38 13.89 2.30
C ALA A 310 -18.35 14.87 1.61
N GLU A 311 -17.82 15.92 0.99
CA GLU A 311 -18.60 16.94 0.26
C GLU A 311 -19.30 16.34 -0.97
N GLU A 312 -18.59 15.51 -1.74
CA GLU A 312 -19.11 14.84 -2.93
C GLU A 312 -20.17 13.80 -2.54
N ALA A 313 -19.90 13.00 -1.52
CA ALA A 313 -20.85 12.01 -1.03
C ALA A 313 -22.11 12.64 -0.42
N ALA A 314 -22.03 13.87 0.12
CA ALA A 314 -23.17 14.59 0.68
C ALA A 314 -24.20 14.97 -0.39
N ALA A 315 -23.83 15.02 -1.67
CA ALA A 315 -24.76 15.23 -2.78
C ALA A 315 -25.70 14.02 -3.01
N TYR A 316 -25.45 12.88 -2.37
CA TYR A 316 -26.18 11.63 -2.58
C TYR A 316 -26.85 11.15 -1.28
N ALA A 317 -28.14 11.48 -1.13
CA ALA A 317 -28.96 10.91 -0.06
C ALA A 317 -29.35 9.45 -0.40
N PRO A 318 -29.57 8.57 0.59
CA PRO A 318 -30.25 7.29 0.37
C PRO A 318 -31.56 7.49 -0.42
N GLY A 319 -31.75 6.68 -1.47
CA GLY A 319 -32.87 6.79 -2.41
C GLY A 319 -32.60 7.70 -3.61
N SER A 320 -31.53 8.52 -3.61
CA SER A 320 -31.20 9.35 -4.77
C SER A 320 -30.69 8.52 -5.94
N SER A 321 -30.88 9.05 -7.15
CA SER A 321 -30.36 8.44 -8.37
C SER A 321 -28.95 8.95 -8.69
N ALA A 322 -28.11 8.06 -9.20
CA ALA A 322 -26.81 8.38 -9.77
C ALA A 322 -26.58 7.58 -11.06
N THR A 323 -25.67 8.04 -11.92
CA THR A 323 -25.25 7.25 -13.08
C THR A 323 -24.10 6.32 -12.69
N ILE A 324 -24.16 5.09 -13.20
CA ILE A 324 -23.07 4.11 -13.15
C ILE A 324 -22.85 3.54 -14.54
N ALA A 325 -21.66 3.00 -14.77
CA ALA A 325 -21.34 2.20 -15.94
C ALA A 325 -21.10 0.77 -15.47
N TYR A 326 -21.59 -0.24 -16.19
CA TYR A 326 -21.32 -1.65 -15.89
C TYR A 326 -20.96 -2.43 -17.16
N ASP A 327 -20.27 -3.55 -16.99
CA ASP A 327 -19.93 -4.46 -18.09
C ASP A 327 -21.13 -5.39 -18.37
N PRO A 328 -21.77 -5.34 -19.55
CA PRO A 328 -22.92 -6.19 -19.84
C PRO A 328 -22.57 -7.70 -19.85
N ASN A 329 -21.30 -8.06 -20.10
CA ASN A 329 -20.85 -9.45 -20.10
C ASN A 329 -20.47 -9.95 -18.69
N ASP A 330 -20.28 -9.04 -17.74
CA ASP A 330 -20.12 -9.36 -16.31
C ASP A 330 -20.82 -8.26 -15.50
N PRO A 331 -22.15 -8.33 -15.33
CA PRO A 331 -22.93 -7.31 -14.63
C PRO A 331 -22.58 -7.16 -13.15
N GLY A 332 -21.68 -8.00 -12.60
CA GLY A 332 -21.12 -7.76 -11.28
C GLY A 332 -20.11 -6.60 -11.26
N ASN A 333 -19.58 -6.21 -12.41
CA ASN A 333 -18.55 -5.20 -12.56
C ASN A 333 -19.16 -3.85 -12.94
N SER A 334 -19.22 -2.93 -11.98
CA SER A 334 -19.67 -1.57 -12.21
C SER A 334 -18.71 -0.51 -11.67
N ILE A 335 -18.74 0.66 -12.30
CA ILE A 335 -18.04 1.87 -11.90
C ILE A 335 -19.01 3.02 -11.68
N TRP A 336 -18.79 3.73 -10.59
CA TRP A 336 -19.54 4.93 -10.25
C TRP A 336 -19.11 6.12 -11.10
N ILE A 337 -20.09 6.82 -11.66
CA ILE A 337 -19.89 8.04 -12.46
C ILE A 337 -20.27 9.28 -11.66
N GLY A 338 -21.35 9.21 -10.89
CA GLY A 338 -21.76 10.26 -9.95
C GLY A 338 -22.80 11.22 -10.50
N THR A 339 -22.68 11.78 -11.70
CA THR A 339 -23.72 12.70 -12.20
C THR A 339 -25.02 11.95 -12.51
N ALA A 340 -26.18 12.50 -12.12
CA ALA A 340 -27.49 11.95 -12.49
C ALA A 340 -27.82 12.12 -13.99
N ASP A 341 -26.98 12.86 -14.73
CA ASP A 341 -27.08 12.99 -16.17
C ASP A 341 -26.43 11.79 -16.89
N PRO A 342 -27.22 10.90 -17.53
CA PRO A 342 -26.70 9.77 -18.29
C PRO A 342 -25.86 10.18 -19.51
N ASN A 343 -25.98 11.44 -19.97
CA ASN A 343 -25.26 11.99 -21.12
C ASN A 343 -23.92 12.64 -20.75
N ALA A 344 -23.61 12.82 -19.46
CA ALA A 344 -22.31 13.36 -19.03
C ALA A 344 -21.17 12.43 -19.46
N THR A 345 -20.27 12.88 -20.33
CA THR A 345 -19.18 12.07 -20.88
C THR A 345 -18.15 11.74 -19.80
N VAL A 346 -18.04 10.45 -19.47
CA VAL A 346 -17.01 9.92 -18.57
C VAL A 346 -15.82 9.46 -19.38
N TRP A 347 -14.67 10.04 -19.08
CA TRP A 347 -13.39 9.62 -19.65
C TRP A 347 -12.76 8.58 -18.72
N VAL A 348 -12.62 7.35 -19.20
CA VAL A 348 -11.78 6.35 -18.54
C VAL A 348 -10.34 6.72 -18.88
N ALA A 349 -9.53 7.03 -17.86
CA ALA A 349 -8.11 7.28 -18.07
C ALA A 349 -7.47 6.00 -18.65
N GLY A 350 -7.05 6.06 -19.92
CA GLY A 350 -6.28 5.00 -20.55
C GLY A 350 -5.02 4.71 -19.74
N SER A 351 -4.76 3.44 -19.48
CA SER A 351 -3.57 2.99 -18.75
C SER A 351 -2.31 3.22 -19.59
N GLY A 352 -1.48 4.17 -19.18
CA GLY A 352 -0.06 4.26 -19.55
C GLY A 352 0.83 3.61 -18.51
#